data_AF-A0A970MW74-F1
#
_entry.id   AF-A0A970MW74-F1
#
_cell.length_a   1.000
_cell.length_b   1.000
_cell.length_c   1.000
_cell.angle_alpha   90.00
_cell.angle_beta   90.00
_cell.angle_gamma   90.00
#
_symmetry.space_group_name_H-M   'P 1'
#
loop_
_entity.id
_entity.type
_entity.pdbx_description
1 polymer ?
#
loop_
_entity_poly.entity_id
_entity_poly.type
_entity_poly.pdbx_seq_one_letter_code
_entity_poly.pdbx_strand_id
1 'polypeptide(L)'
;MKDRLCKIKMLAMDVDGTLTAGDMILFDGHQVKRFNVYDGLGTRLAMNYGLGIAWITGNTSAAVADRAKSLGVTDVYQDARYKTEALRSLCASYSLNMDEIAYMGDDLNDIPALELAGVAIAVANACDEVKERADIVTRRSGGHGAVREVIEMVLKARGEWEAAVQSFLCELKREQQDESGPEAVA
;
A
#
# COMPACT_ATOMS: atom_id res chain seq x y z
N MET A 1 16.49 -11.92 0.80
CA MET A 1 15.40 -10.91 0.73
C MET A 1 14.89 -10.70 -0.68
N LYS A 2 15.74 -10.36 -1.66
CA LYS A 2 15.36 -10.17 -3.07
C LYS A 2 14.48 -11.31 -3.63
N ASP A 3 14.87 -12.56 -3.38
CA ASP A 3 14.14 -13.75 -3.86
C ASP A 3 12.77 -13.96 -3.22
N ARG A 4 12.51 -13.37 -2.05
CA ARG A 4 11.19 -13.37 -1.42
C ARG A 4 10.34 -12.25 -2.01
N LEU A 5 10.90 -11.04 -2.11
CA LEU A 5 10.23 -9.88 -2.70
C LEU A 5 9.83 -10.10 -4.17
N CYS A 6 10.61 -10.84 -4.96
CA CYS A 6 10.26 -11.11 -6.35
C CYS A 6 9.03 -12.02 -6.51
N LYS A 7 8.65 -12.78 -5.48
CA LYS A 7 7.43 -13.61 -5.47
C LYS A 7 6.18 -12.83 -5.11
N ILE A 8 6.33 -11.61 -4.57
CA ILE A 8 5.20 -10.85 -4.03
C ILE A 8 4.28 -10.39 -5.16
N LYS A 9 3.05 -10.89 -5.11
CA LYS A 9 1.95 -10.56 -6.00
C LYS A 9 0.94 -9.62 -5.35
N MET A 10 0.93 -9.52 -4.02
CA MET A 10 0.06 -8.62 -3.29
C MET A 10 0.76 -7.97 -2.09
N LEU A 11 0.55 -6.66 -1.94
CA LEU A 11 0.92 -5.90 -0.75
C LEU A 11 -0.34 -5.55 0.05
N ALA A 12 -0.53 -6.24 1.17
CA ALA A 12 -1.56 -5.96 2.15
C ALA A 12 -1.00 -5.05 3.26
N MET A 13 -1.77 -4.07 3.71
CA MET A 13 -1.26 -3.05 4.62
C MET A 13 -2.30 -2.68 5.68
N ASP A 14 -1.83 -2.35 6.88
CA ASP A 14 -2.62 -1.54 7.81
C ASP A 14 -2.86 -0.12 7.26
N VAL A 15 -3.82 0.58 7.85
CA VAL A 15 -4.12 1.99 7.54
C VAL A 15 -3.49 2.95 8.55
N ASP A 16 -3.79 2.83 9.83
CA ASP A 16 -3.55 3.88 10.81
C ASP A 16 -2.19 3.71 11.47
N GLY A 17 -1.21 4.55 11.10
CA GLY A 17 0.18 4.40 11.52
C GLY A 17 1.07 3.81 10.42
N THR A 18 0.44 3.22 9.39
CA THR A 18 1.07 2.71 8.17
C THR A 18 0.81 3.58 6.93
N LEU A 19 -0.44 3.67 6.44
CA LEU A 19 -0.83 4.59 5.36
C LEU A 19 -0.95 6.04 5.85
N THR A 20 -1.18 6.21 7.15
CA THR A 20 -1.23 7.48 7.87
C THR A 20 -0.10 7.55 8.90
N ALA A 21 0.07 8.70 9.54
CA ALA A 21 1.07 8.89 10.60
C ALA A 21 0.64 8.35 11.98
N GLY A 22 -0.55 7.75 12.09
CA GLY A 22 -1.13 7.27 13.36
C GLY A 22 -2.03 8.31 14.05
N ASP A 23 -2.03 9.57 13.59
CA ASP A 23 -2.91 10.60 14.11
C ASP A 23 -4.39 10.30 13.79
N MET A 24 -5.25 10.37 14.81
CA MET A 24 -6.71 10.37 14.64
C MET A 24 -7.26 11.77 14.91
N ILE A 25 -7.68 12.45 13.85
CA ILE A 25 -8.25 13.80 13.96
C ILE A 25 -9.77 13.67 13.95
N LEU A 26 -10.43 14.26 14.95
CA LEU A 26 -11.89 14.36 15.00
C LEU A 26 -12.30 15.80 14.64
N PHE A 27 -13.13 15.95 13.61
CA PHE A 27 -13.66 17.24 13.18
C PHE A 27 -15.15 17.10 12.92
N ASP A 28 -15.96 17.88 13.64
CA ASP A 28 -17.42 17.88 13.53
C ASP A 28 -18.05 16.48 13.64
N GLY A 29 -17.54 15.66 14.57
CA GLY A 29 -18.00 14.27 14.76
C GLY A 29 -17.51 13.26 13.71
N HIS A 30 -16.73 13.70 12.71
CA HIS A 30 -16.15 12.85 11.68
C HIS A 30 -14.66 12.58 11.92
N GLN A 31 -14.22 11.36 11.57
CA GLN A 31 -12.80 11.02 11.54
C GLN A 31 -12.15 11.59 10.28
N VAL A 32 -11.09 12.37 10.46
CA VAL A 32 -10.23 12.90 9.41
C VAL A 32 -8.89 12.18 9.47
N LYS A 33 -8.42 11.69 8.32
CA LYS A 33 -7.14 10.98 8.18
C LYS A 33 -6.28 11.70 7.15
N ARG A 34 -4.98 11.83 7.46
CA ARG A 34 -3.99 12.42 6.56
C ARG A 34 -3.23 11.31 5.85
N PHE A 35 -3.41 11.22 4.54
CA PHE A 35 -2.69 10.30 3.66
C PHE A 35 -1.56 11.00 2.91
N ASN A 36 -0.56 10.23 2.48
CA ASN A 36 0.56 10.75 1.70
C ASN A 36 0.31 10.69 0.19
N VAL A 37 0.70 11.74 -0.54
CA VAL A 37 0.58 11.79 -2.01
C VAL A 37 1.61 10.90 -2.72
N TYR A 38 2.82 10.74 -2.15
CA TYR A 38 3.85 9.88 -2.71
C TYR A 38 3.44 8.40 -2.64
N ASP A 39 2.82 8.00 -1.52
CA ASP A 39 2.23 6.66 -1.35
C ASP A 39 1.07 6.43 -2.32
N GLY A 40 0.27 7.46 -2.59
CA GLY A 40 -0.80 7.40 -3.59
C GLY A 40 -0.29 7.15 -5.01
N LEU A 41 0.75 7.86 -5.44
CA LEU A 41 1.39 7.63 -6.74
C LEU A 41 2.00 6.22 -6.82
N GLY A 42 2.72 5.80 -5.77
CA GLY A 42 3.29 4.46 -5.69
C GLY A 42 2.23 3.38 -5.82
N THR A 43 1.12 3.52 -5.10
CA THR A 43 -0.03 2.59 -5.14
C THR A 43 -0.59 2.43 -6.55
N ARG A 44 -0.82 3.53 -7.28
CA ARG A 44 -1.31 3.44 -8.67
C ARG A 44 -0.29 2.76 -9.60
N LEU A 45 0.99 3.12 -9.46
CA LEU A 45 2.07 2.51 -10.24
C LEU A 45 2.16 0.99 -10.01
N ALA A 46 2.08 0.56 -8.75
CA ALA A 46 2.05 -0.85 -8.37
C ALA A 46 0.90 -1.60 -9.04
N MET A 47 -0.32 -1.06 -8.99
CA MET A 47 -1.50 -1.68 -9.60
C MET A 47 -1.38 -1.78 -11.13
N ASN A 48 -0.82 -0.78 -11.80
CA ASN A 48 -0.56 -0.83 -13.25
C ASN A 48 0.42 -1.96 -13.64
N TYR A 49 1.25 -2.41 -12.69
CA TYR A 49 2.21 -3.51 -12.85
C TYR A 49 1.72 -4.82 -12.22
N GLY A 50 0.42 -4.93 -11.95
CA GLY A 50 -0.21 -6.15 -11.45
C GLY A 50 0.19 -6.53 -10.03
N LEU A 51 0.75 -5.62 -9.25
CA LEU A 51 0.90 -5.80 -7.80
C LEU A 51 -0.44 -5.47 -7.15
N GLY A 52 -1.13 -6.49 -6.64
CA GLY A 52 -2.38 -6.31 -5.89
C GLY A 52 -2.16 -5.48 -4.63
N ILE A 53 -3.12 -4.62 -4.30
CA ILE A 53 -3.06 -3.74 -3.13
C ILE A 53 -4.30 -3.99 -2.27
N ALA A 54 -4.08 -4.30 -0.99
CA ALA A 54 -5.16 -4.51 -0.03
C ALA A 54 -4.95 -3.69 1.24
N TRP A 55 -6.02 -3.10 1.78
CA TRP A 55 -6.01 -2.36 3.04
C TRP A 55 -6.83 -3.10 4.08
N ILE A 56 -6.27 -3.30 5.27
CA ILE A 56 -6.91 -4.07 6.34
C ILE A 56 -6.81 -3.26 7.63
N THR A 57 -7.95 -2.79 8.12
CA THR A 57 -8.02 -1.96 9.34
C THR A 57 -9.11 -2.44 10.27
N GLY A 58 -8.85 -2.36 11.58
CA GLY A 58 -9.85 -2.61 12.62
C GLY A 58 -10.84 -1.44 12.81
N ASN A 59 -10.60 -0.29 12.16
CA ASN A 59 -11.48 0.87 12.23
C ASN A 59 -12.39 0.93 10.99
N THR A 60 -13.55 1.59 11.13
CA THR A 60 -14.43 1.94 10.01
C THR A 60 -14.51 3.45 9.88
N SER A 61 -14.18 3.98 8.70
CA SER A 61 -14.29 5.42 8.42
C SER A 61 -14.56 5.70 6.94
N ALA A 62 -15.33 6.75 6.66
CA ALA A 62 -15.54 7.25 5.31
C ALA A 62 -14.23 7.69 4.64
N ALA A 63 -13.31 8.26 5.41
CA ALA A 63 -12.00 8.72 4.92
C ALA A 63 -11.19 7.59 4.25
N VAL A 64 -11.23 6.37 4.81
CA VAL A 64 -10.57 5.20 4.21
C VAL A 64 -11.25 4.79 2.91
N ALA A 65 -12.58 4.70 2.91
CA ALA A 65 -13.36 4.32 1.73
C ALA A 65 -13.15 5.32 0.57
N ASP A 66 -13.23 6.62 0.86
CA ASP A 66 -13.05 7.69 -0.12
C ASP A 66 -11.62 7.68 -0.68
N ARG A 67 -10.61 7.49 0.19
CA ARG A 67 -9.23 7.42 -0.24
C ARG A 67 -8.98 6.20 -1.13
N ALA A 68 -9.49 5.03 -0.77
CA ALA A 68 -9.37 3.81 -1.56
C ALA A 68 -9.98 4.00 -2.95
N LYS A 69 -11.21 4.52 -2.99
CA LYS A 69 -11.90 4.86 -4.23
C LYS A 69 -11.10 5.83 -5.09
N SER A 70 -10.50 6.88 -4.51
CA SER A 70 -9.69 7.86 -5.24
C SER A 70 -8.41 7.28 -5.87
N LEU A 71 -7.92 6.15 -5.34
CA LEU A 71 -6.74 5.45 -5.84
C LEU A 71 -7.11 4.25 -6.73
N GLY A 72 -8.35 3.78 -6.70
CA GLY A 72 -8.77 2.56 -7.39
C GLY A 72 -8.50 1.27 -6.61
N VAL A 73 -8.26 1.35 -5.30
CA VAL A 73 -8.05 0.19 -4.44
C VAL A 73 -9.42 -0.43 -4.09
N THR A 74 -9.61 -1.69 -4.47
CA THR A 74 -10.89 -2.41 -4.27
C THR A 74 -10.89 -3.31 -3.04
N ASP A 75 -9.74 -3.86 -2.66
CA ASP A 75 -9.62 -4.80 -1.55
C ASP A 75 -9.44 -4.04 -0.22
N VAL A 76 -10.55 -3.53 0.30
CA VAL A 76 -10.59 -2.74 1.54
C VAL A 76 -11.41 -3.47 2.59
N TYR A 77 -10.74 -3.94 3.64
CA TYR A 77 -11.35 -4.63 4.77
C TYR A 77 -11.36 -3.69 5.97
N GLN A 78 -12.55 -3.18 6.31
CA GLN A 78 -12.80 -2.37 7.50
C GLN A 78 -13.50 -3.21 8.57
N ASP A 79 -13.42 -2.75 9.83
CA ASP A 79 -13.86 -3.53 11.01
C ASP A 79 -13.18 -4.93 11.09
N ALA A 80 -12.01 -5.05 10.47
CA ALA A 80 -11.26 -6.29 10.36
C ALA A 80 -10.34 -6.47 11.57
N ARG A 81 -10.93 -6.90 12.70
CA ARG A 81 -10.19 -7.12 13.95
C ARG A 81 -9.12 -8.20 13.81
N TYR A 82 -9.42 -9.28 13.08
CA TYR A 82 -8.49 -10.39 12.85
C TYR A 82 -7.90 -10.31 11.45
N LYS A 83 -6.80 -9.56 11.29
CA LYS A 83 -6.19 -9.30 9.98
C LYS A 83 -5.73 -10.56 9.24
N THR A 84 -5.45 -11.63 9.98
CA THR A 84 -5.14 -12.96 9.41
C THR A 84 -6.28 -13.57 8.61
N GLU A 85 -7.54 -13.29 8.97
CA GLU A 85 -8.71 -13.78 8.22
C GLU A 85 -8.84 -13.07 6.88
N ALA A 86 -8.56 -11.76 6.84
CA ALA A 86 -8.49 -11.00 5.60
C ALA A 86 -7.37 -11.50 4.69
N LEU A 87 -6.17 -11.79 5.23
CA LEU A 87 -5.08 -12.40 4.43
C LEU A 87 -5.47 -13.76 3.84
N ARG A 88 -6.10 -14.64 4.62
CA ARG A 88 -6.58 -15.94 4.12
C ARG A 88 -7.66 -15.78 3.05
N SER A 89 -8.52 -14.79 3.20
CA SER A 89 -9.56 -14.46 2.23
C SER A 89 -8.95 -13.98 0.91
N LEU A 90 -7.94 -13.10 0.98
CA LEU A 90 -7.17 -12.65 -0.18
C LEU A 90 -6.48 -13.82 -0.90
N CYS A 91 -5.83 -14.73 -0.16
CA CYS A 91 -5.27 -15.96 -0.74
C CYS A 91 -6.31 -16.76 -1.52
N ALA A 92 -7.51 -16.97 -0.94
CA ALA A 92 -8.58 -17.71 -1.58
C ALA A 92 -9.12 -16.99 -2.84
N SER A 93 -9.41 -15.68 -2.73
CA SER A 93 -9.98 -14.88 -3.82
C SER A 93 -9.06 -14.76 -5.04
N TYR A 94 -7.75 -14.65 -4.80
CA TYR A 94 -6.76 -14.42 -5.84
C TYR A 94 -5.93 -15.67 -6.19
N SER A 95 -6.26 -16.83 -5.60
CA SER A 95 -5.48 -18.08 -5.74
C SER A 95 -3.99 -17.88 -5.46
N LEU A 96 -3.68 -17.13 -4.41
CA LEU A 96 -2.32 -16.83 -3.96
C LEU A 96 -1.89 -17.76 -2.84
N ASN A 97 -0.61 -18.11 -2.82
CA ASN A 97 0.01 -18.67 -1.63
C ASN A 97 0.39 -17.56 -0.65
N MET A 98 0.47 -17.89 0.64
CA MET A 98 0.82 -16.89 1.65
C MET A 98 2.24 -16.33 1.45
N ASP A 99 3.15 -17.10 0.85
CA ASP A 99 4.51 -16.64 0.50
C ASP A 99 4.55 -15.62 -0.66
N GLU A 100 3.40 -15.37 -1.31
CA GLU A 100 3.22 -14.37 -2.37
C GLU A 100 2.55 -13.07 -1.87
N ILE A 101 2.25 -12.98 -0.57
CA ILE A 101 1.69 -11.79 0.08
C ILE A 101 2.73 -11.16 1.01
N ALA A 102 2.94 -9.85 0.86
CA ALA A 102 3.63 -9.05 1.85
C ALA A 102 2.61 -8.35 2.74
N TYR A 103 2.86 -8.30 4.05
CA TYR A 103 2.05 -7.53 4.99
C TYR A 103 2.86 -6.41 5.63
N MET A 104 2.28 -5.21 5.68
CA MET A 104 2.90 -4.02 6.25
C MET A 104 2.06 -3.45 7.39
N GLY A 105 2.67 -3.22 8.56
CA GLY A 105 1.99 -2.73 9.75
C GLY A 105 2.89 -1.94 10.69
N ASP A 106 2.33 -1.50 11.81
CA ASP A 106 3.01 -0.63 12.77
C ASP A 106 2.78 -0.93 14.25
N ASP A 107 1.71 -1.64 14.63
CA ASP A 107 1.39 -1.89 16.05
C ASP A 107 1.03 -3.35 16.37
N LEU A 108 0.80 -3.67 17.64
CA LEU A 108 0.67 -5.04 18.16
C LEU A 108 -0.44 -5.85 17.48
N ASN A 109 -1.50 -5.20 17.01
CA ASN A 109 -2.59 -5.84 16.27
C ASN A 109 -2.17 -6.34 14.87
N ASP A 110 -1.02 -5.91 14.36
CA ASP A 110 -0.43 -6.36 13.10
C ASP A 110 0.39 -7.63 13.23
N ILE A 111 0.91 -7.93 14.44
CA ILE A 111 1.83 -9.03 14.69
C ILE A 111 1.33 -10.36 14.10
N PRO A 112 0.07 -10.80 14.32
CA PRO A 112 -0.40 -12.06 13.76
C PRO A 112 -0.40 -12.09 12.22
N ALA A 113 -0.65 -10.96 11.57
CA ALA A 113 -0.63 -10.85 10.11
C ALA A 113 0.80 -10.79 9.56
N LEU A 114 1.71 -10.09 10.27
CA LEU A 114 3.14 -10.07 9.96
C LEU A 114 3.74 -11.48 10.02
N GLU A 115 3.48 -12.22 11.10
CA GLU A 115 3.99 -13.59 11.29
C GLU A 115 3.41 -14.59 10.27
N LEU A 116 2.22 -14.31 9.74
CA LEU A 116 1.57 -15.16 8.74
C LEU A 116 2.08 -14.89 7.31
N ALA A 117 2.40 -13.65 6.98
CA ALA A 117 2.71 -13.22 5.61
C ALA A 117 4.05 -13.76 5.08
N GLY A 118 4.16 -13.82 3.74
CA GLY A 118 5.36 -14.23 3.03
C GLY A 118 6.55 -13.29 3.22
N VAL A 119 6.27 -12.01 3.43
CA VAL A 119 7.24 -10.97 3.82
C VAL A 119 6.57 -10.04 4.83
N ALA A 120 7.14 -9.94 6.03
CA ALA A 120 6.69 -9.05 7.10
C ALA A 120 7.40 -7.69 7.02
N ILE A 121 6.66 -6.60 7.01
CA ILE A 121 7.21 -5.25 6.85
C ILE A 121 6.71 -4.35 7.99
N ALA A 122 7.64 -3.73 8.71
CA ALA A 122 7.35 -2.71 9.70
C ALA A 122 7.68 -1.32 9.15
N VAL A 123 6.84 -0.32 9.44
CA VAL A 123 7.22 1.09 9.22
C VAL A 123 8.26 1.57 10.23
N ALA A 124 9.00 2.62 9.90
CA ALA A 124 10.04 3.18 10.76
C ALA A 124 9.53 3.59 12.17
N ASN A 125 8.29 4.07 12.26
CA ASN A 125 7.63 4.49 13.51
C ASN A 125 6.85 3.36 14.21
N ALA A 126 6.95 2.11 13.74
CA ALA A 126 6.30 0.98 14.39
C ALA A 126 6.85 0.75 15.81
N CYS A 127 6.06 0.11 16.67
CA CYS A 127 6.55 -0.34 17.98
C CYS A 127 7.67 -1.39 17.83
N ASP A 128 8.48 -1.53 18.87
CA ASP A 128 9.68 -2.38 18.79
C ASP A 128 9.31 -3.85 18.61
N GLU A 129 8.22 -4.32 19.22
CA GLU A 129 7.71 -5.68 19.08
C GLU A 129 7.35 -6.02 17.63
N VAL A 130 6.86 -5.05 16.86
CA VAL A 130 6.56 -5.20 15.43
C VAL A 130 7.85 -5.24 14.62
N LYS A 131 8.81 -4.34 14.91
CA LYS A 131 10.10 -4.28 14.22
C LYS A 131 10.93 -5.55 14.42
N GLU A 132 10.91 -6.12 15.63
CA GLU A 132 11.61 -7.36 15.96
C GLU A 132 11.11 -8.57 15.16
N ARG A 133 9.87 -8.51 14.67
CA ARG A 133 9.23 -9.58 13.87
C ARG A 133 9.23 -9.29 12.37
N ALA A 134 9.67 -8.11 11.96
CA ALA A 134 9.68 -7.72 10.57
C ALA A 134 10.92 -8.23 9.83
N ASP A 135 10.70 -8.69 8.60
CA ASP A 135 11.78 -8.99 7.68
C ASP A 135 12.45 -7.73 7.15
N ILE A 136 11.67 -6.65 7.06
CA ILE A 136 12.08 -5.34 6.55
C ILE A 136 11.51 -4.28 7.48
N VAL A 137 12.37 -3.35 7.92
CA VAL A 137 11.94 -2.09 8.54
C VAL A 137 12.20 -0.98 7.53
N THR A 138 11.18 -0.21 7.17
CA THR A 138 11.33 0.91 6.23
C THR A 138 12.17 2.02 6.85
N ARG A 139 12.80 2.86 6.02
CA ARG A 139 13.47 4.08 6.51
C ARG A 139 12.49 5.21 6.75
N ARG A 140 11.42 5.27 5.96
CA ARG A 140 10.34 6.26 6.10
C ARG A 140 9.28 5.78 7.08
N SER A 141 8.70 6.73 7.81
CA SER A 141 7.55 6.49 8.68
C SER A 141 6.25 6.35 7.88
N GLY A 142 5.25 5.70 8.47
CA GLY A 142 3.89 5.66 7.95
C GLY A 142 3.32 7.06 7.73
N GLY A 143 2.52 7.21 6.68
CA GLY A 143 2.03 8.52 6.20
C GLY A 143 3.11 9.46 5.64
N HIS A 144 4.37 9.02 5.55
CA HIS A 144 5.52 9.83 5.10
C HIS A 144 6.32 9.16 3.96
N GLY A 145 5.67 8.31 3.16
CA GLY A 145 6.27 7.68 1.99
C GLY A 145 6.77 6.25 2.23
N ALA A 146 6.42 5.61 3.35
CA ALA A 146 6.85 4.24 3.65
C ALA A 146 6.29 3.23 2.64
N VAL A 147 5.02 3.37 2.25
CA VAL A 147 4.40 2.49 1.25
C VAL A 147 5.05 2.67 -0.11
N ARG A 148 5.37 3.90 -0.49
CA ARG A 148 6.15 4.21 -1.68
C ARG A 148 7.53 3.54 -1.67
N GLU A 149 8.22 3.57 -0.53
CA GLU A 149 9.50 2.89 -0.36
C GLU A 149 9.37 1.37 -0.60
N VAL A 150 8.36 0.73 -0.01
CA VAL A 150 8.12 -0.71 -0.16
C VAL A 150 7.75 -1.08 -1.59
N ILE A 151 6.87 -0.31 -2.23
CA ILE A 151 6.48 -0.55 -3.63
C ILE A 151 7.70 -0.50 -4.56
N GLU A 152 8.57 0.50 -4.38
CA GLU A 152 9.82 0.59 -5.13
C GLU A 152 10.71 -0.63 -4.89
N MET A 153 10.83 -1.10 -3.64
CA MET A 153 11.60 -2.31 -3.32
C MET A 153 11.05 -3.56 -4.01
N VAL A 154 9.72 -3.76 -3.99
CA VAL A 154 9.07 -4.92 -4.62
C VAL A 154 9.25 -4.88 -6.14
N LEU A 155 8.96 -3.75 -6.79
CA LEU A 155 9.11 -3.62 -8.25
C LEU A 155 10.56 -3.75 -8.70
N LYS A 156 11.54 -3.24 -7.92
CA LYS A 156 12.96 -3.47 -8.20
C LYS A 156 13.36 -4.93 -8.03
N ALA A 157 12.83 -5.63 -7.03
CA ALA A 157 13.08 -7.06 -6.85
C ALA A 157 12.49 -7.90 -7.99
N ARG A 158 11.33 -7.49 -8.53
CA ARG A 158 10.68 -8.08 -9.72
C ARG A 158 11.33 -7.71 -11.06
N GLY A 159 12.24 -6.73 -11.07
CA GLY A 159 12.88 -6.24 -12.31
C GLY A 159 11.94 -5.39 -13.18
N GLU A 160 10.90 -4.82 -12.58
CA GLU A 160 9.84 -4.08 -13.27
C GLU A 160 9.95 -2.56 -13.08
N TRP A 161 10.80 -2.10 -12.16
CA TRP A 161 10.89 -0.69 -11.75
C TRP A 161 11.21 0.25 -12.91
N GLU A 162 12.24 -0.06 -13.71
CA GLU A 162 12.65 0.79 -14.82
C GLU A 162 11.54 0.89 -15.87
N ALA A 163 10.88 -0.22 -16.18
CA ALA A 163 9.74 -0.23 -17.09
C ALA A 163 8.59 0.63 -16.53
N ALA A 164 8.29 0.50 -15.24
CA ALA A 164 7.24 1.27 -14.55
C ALA A 164 7.47 2.77 -14.64
N VAL A 165 8.69 3.22 -14.38
CA VAL A 165 9.07 4.63 -14.53
C VAL A 165 8.92 5.08 -15.98
N GLN A 166 9.37 4.29 -16.96
CA GLN A 166 9.25 4.67 -18.37
C GLN A 166 7.79 4.74 -18.84
N SER A 167 6.92 3.80 -18.45
CA SER A 167 5.50 3.84 -18.79
C SER A 167 4.85 5.11 -18.26
N PHE A 168 5.08 5.42 -16.98
CA PHE A 168 4.55 6.62 -16.35
C PHE A 168 5.03 7.91 -17.05
N LEU A 169 6.30 8.00 -17.42
CA LEU A 169 6.83 9.15 -18.16
C LEU A 169 6.25 9.26 -19.58
N CYS A 170 5.97 8.14 -20.24
CA CYS A 170 5.31 8.12 -21.55
C CYS A 170 3.84 8.57 -21.46
N GLU A 171 3.12 8.16 -20.42
CA GLU A 171 1.75 8.62 -20.13
C GLU A 171 1.70 10.14 -19.95
N LEU A 172 2.56 10.70 -19.09
CA LEU A 172 2.64 12.16 -18.89
C LEU A 172 2.94 12.94 -20.18
N LYS A 173 3.81 12.40 -21.04
CA LYS A 173 4.12 13.05 -22.34
C LYS A 173 2.91 13.05 -23.28
N ARG A 174 2.07 12.02 -23.24
CA ARG A 174 0.84 11.95 -24.05
C ARG A 174 -0.19 12.94 -23.55
N GLU A 175 -0.41 13.01 -22.24
CA GLU A 175 -1.34 13.98 -21.62
C GLU A 175 -0.95 15.42 -21.97
N GLN A 176 0.34 15.76 -21.94
CA GLN A 176 0.83 17.08 -22.35
C GLN A 176 0.61 17.38 -23.84
N GLN A 177 0.68 16.36 -24.71
CA GLN A 177 0.42 16.52 -26.14
C GLN A 177 -1.07 16.72 -26.41
N ASP A 178 -1.93 15.98 -25.72
CA ASP A 178 -3.38 16.07 -25.85
C ASP A 178 -3.94 17.40 -25.30
N GLU A 179 -3.37 17.93 -24.21
CA GLU A 179 -3.71 19.28 -23.68
C GLU A 179 -3.21 20.43 -24.57
N SER A 180 -2.28 20.15 -25.50
CA SER A 180 -1.69 21.14 -26.41
C SER A 180 -2.28 21.12 -27.84
N GLY A 181 -3.33 20.34 -28.09
CA GLY A 181 -4.05 20.25 -29.37
C GLY A 181 -5.41 20.98 -29.39
N PRO A 182 -5.86 21.43 -30.58
CA PRO A 182 -5.97 22.83 -30.95
C PRO A 182 -7.07 23.63 -30.23
N GLU A 183 -6.69 24.54 -29.32
CA GLU A 183 -7.29 25.88 -29.26
C GLU A 183 -6.60 26.78 -30.31
N ALA A 184 -6.84 26.48 -31.57
CA ALA A 184 -6.62 27.40 -32.67
C ALA A 184 -7.62 27.06 -33.78
N VAL A 185 -8.45 28.05 -34.13
CA VAL A 185 -9.52 28.05 -35.14
C VAL A 185 -10.91 27.63 -34.63
N ALA A 186 -11.57 28.54 -33.91
CA ALA A 186 -12.87 29.14 -34.31
C ALA A 186 -13.15 30.40 -33.50
#